data_AF-A0A2V7JTZ4-F1
#
_entry.id   AF-A0A2V7JTZ4-F1
#
_cell.length_a   1.000
_cell.length_b   1.000
_cell.length_c   1.000
_cell.angle_alpha   90.00
_cell.angle_beta   90.00
_cell.angle_gamma   90.00
#
_symmetry.space_group_name_H-M   'P 1'
#
loop_
_entity.id
_entity.type
_entity.pdbx_description
1 polymer ?
#
loop_
_entity_poly.entity_id
_entity_poly.type
_entity_poly.pdbx_seq_one_letter_code
_entity_poly.pdbx_strand_id
1 'polypeptide(L)'
;MAVVLLHLGRSDSALAVIQNYLRAHPEDRGGVVTSVRAVWFAMAGNALRAQRDIETAVQEGKGYIHFHHAAYHIALAYALLHRPDSAVHWLRQAAEGGFPCYPLFERDPFLDNIRSDPGFVAFLREQKAQWERYRATL
;
A
#
# COMPACT_ATOMS: atom_id res chain seq x y z
N MET A 1 6.27 6.78 8.81
CA MET A 1 5.87 6.78 10.24
C MET A 1 4.42 6.35 10.46
N ALA A 2 3.42 6.97 9.81
CA ALA A 2 2.01 6.64 10.04
C ALA A 2 1.61 5.20 9.69
N VAL A 3 2.06 4.65 8.55
CA VAL A 3 1.76 3.26 8.17
C VAL A 3 2.27 2.25 9.20
N VAL A 4 3.44 2.48 9.79
CA VAL A 4 3.99 1.63 10.86
C VAL A 4 3.10 1.68 12.11
N LEU A 5 2.57 2.86 12.47
CA LEU A 5 1.63 2.97 13.59
C LEU A 5 0.35 2.18 13.35
N LEU A 6 -0.15 2.11 12.11
CA LEU A 6 -1.29 1.25 11.75
C LEU A 6 -0.96 -0.23 11.97
N HIS A 7 0.22 -0.69 11.55
CA HIS A 7 0.67 -2.07 11.75
C HIS A 7 0.82 -2.42 13.23
N LEU A 8 1.16 -1.45 14.07
CA LEU A 8 1.24 -1.61 15.54
C LEU A 8 -0.14 -1.51 16.22
N GLY A 9 -1.24 -1.38 15.49
CA GLY A 9 -2.58 -1.20 16.04
C GLY A 9 -2.81 0.17 16.70
N ARG A 10 -1.88 1.13 16.54
CA ARG A 10 -1.95 2.47 17.13
C ARG A 10 -2.72 3.44 16.23
N SER A 11 -3.96 3.08 15.92
CA SER A 11 -4.80 3.77 14.91
C SER A 11 -5.03 5.25 15.21
N ASP A 12 -5.27 5.63 16.46
CA ASP A 12 -5.49 7.05 16.82
C ASP A 12 -4.21 7.89 16.66
N SER A 13 -3.07 7.33 17.07
CA SER A 13 -1.77 7.96 16.86
C SER A 13 -1.44 8.10 15.37
N ALA A 14 -1.76 7.08 14.57
CA ALA A 14 -1.58 7.13 13.13
C ALA A 14 -2.43 8.23 12.51
N LEU A 15 -3.72 8.31 12.86
CA LEU A 15 -4.64 9.32 12.34
C LEU A 15 -4.18 10.75 12.70
N ALA A 16 -3.74 10.97 13.94
CA ALA A 16 -3.24 12.27 14.36
C ALA A 16 -2.03 12.72 13.51
N VAL A 17 -1.09 11.81 13.24
CA VAL A 17 0.08 12.08 12.38
C VAL A 17 -0.36 12.40 10.95
N ILE A 18 -1.28 11.60 10.38
CA ILE A 18 -1.82 11.78 9.03
C ILE A 18 -2.47 13.16 8.90
N GLN A 19 -3.39 13.50 9.83
CA GLN A 19 -4.12 14.76 9.78
C GLN A 19 -3.23 15.97 9.99
N ASN A 20 -2.23 15.89 10.87
CA ASN A 20 -1.27 16.98 11.07
C ASN A 20 -0.46 17.23 9.81
N TYR A 21 0.03 16.16 9.16
CA TYR A 21 0.79 16.28 7.92
C TYR A 21 -0.06 16.87 6.79
N LEU A 22 -1.24 16.31 6.52
CA LEU A 22 -2.10 16.76 5.41
C LEU A 22 -2.63 18.18 5.61
N ARG A 23 -2.75 18.67 6.85
CA ARG A 23 -3.05 20.08 7.12
C ARG A 23 -1.88 21.00 6.77
N ALA A 24 -0.65 20.58 7.05
CA ALA A 24 0.55 21.36 6.74
C ALA A 24 0.96 21.27 5.27
N HIS A 25 0.62 20.16 4.61
CA HIS A 25 1.02 19.82 3.23
C HIS A 25 -0.20 19.31 2.45
N PRO A 26 -1.14 20.20 2.06
CA PRO A 26 -2.40 19.80 1.45
C PRO A 26 -2.23 19.14 0.07
N GLU A 27 -1.15 19.44 -0.64
CA GLU A 27 -0.84 18.82 -1.93
C GLU A 27 -0.35 17.37 -1.80
N ASP A 28 0.22 16.99 -0.64
CA ASP A 28 0.80 15.64 -0.39
C ASP A 28 1.52 15.07 -1.62
N ARG A 29 2.45 15.85 -2.20
CA ARG A 29 3.09 15.51 -3.48
C ARG A 29 3.63 14.07 -3.46
N GLY A 30 3.11 13.23 -4.37
CA GLY A 30 3.39 11.80 -4.39
C GLY A 30 2.27 10.91 -3.81
N GLY A 31 1.23 11.49 -3.21
CA GLY A 31 0.05 10.79 -2.67
C GLY A 31 0.34 9.86 -1.48
N VAL A 32 1.50 9.99 -0.84
CA VAL A 32 1.99 8.98 0.11
C VAL A 32 1.20 9.02 1.42
N VAL A 33 0.91 10.20 1.98
CA VAL A 33 0.17 10.26 3.25
C VAL A 33 -1.32 10.06 3.05
N THR A 34 -1.85 10.53 1.92
CA THR A 34 -3.24 10.32 1.51
C THR A 34 -3.51 8.83 1.29
N SER A 35 -2.60 8.09 0.65
CA SER A 35 -2.74 6.64 0.52
C SER A 35 -2.67 5.89 1.87
N VAL A 36 -1.90 6.36 2.85
CA VAL A 36 -1.94 5.80 4.22
C VAL A 36 -3.29 6.09 4.90
N ARG A 37 -3.90 7.26 4.65
CA ARG A 37 -5.25 7.55 5.16
C ARG A 37 -6.30 6.64 4.55
N ALA A 38 -6.13 6.24 3.28
CA ALA A 38 -6.97 5.21 2.67
C ALA A 38 -6.87 3.87 3.41
N VAL A 39 -5.66 3.44 3.81
CA VAL A 39 -5.46 2.24 4.64
C VAL A 39 -6.22 2.37 5.96
N TRP A 40 -6.10 3.51 6.65
CA TRP A 40 -6.84 3.76 7.90
C TRP A 40 -8.36 3.68 7.71
N PHE A 41 -8.90 4.26 6.64
CA PHE A 41 -10.33 4.15 6.32
C PHE A 41 -10.74 2.72 5.98
N ALA A 42 -9.91 1.97 5.26
CA ALA A 42 -10.16 0.57 4.93
C ALA A 42 -10.19 -0.31 6.19
N MET A 43 -9.25 -0.13 7.12
CA MET A 43 -9.26 -0.80 8.43
C MET A 43 -10.54 -0.51 9.22
N ALA A 44 -11.08 0.71 9.10
CA ALA A 44 -12.34 1.10 9.73
C ALA A 44 -13.59 0.64 8.97
N GLY A 45 -13.46 -0.15 7.89
CA GLY A 45 -14.57 -0.60 7.05
C GLY A 45 -15.21 0.50 6.19
N ASN A 46 -14.63 1.70 6.14
CA ASN A 46 -15.16 2.83 5.39
C ASN A 46 -14.68 2.80 3.94
N ALA A 47 -15.22 1.88 3.16
CA ALA A 47 -14.86 1.66 1.76
C ALA A 47 -14.99 2.93 0.90
N LEU A 48 -16.02 3.75 1.14
CA LEU A 48 -16.25 4.98 0.38
C LEU A 48 -15.12 5.99 0.56
N ARG A 49 -14.72 6.26 1.81
CA ARG A 49 -13.63 7.21 2.09
C ARG A 49 -12.27 6.65 1.70
N ALA A 50 -12.05 5.34 1.89
CA ALA A 50 -10.84 4.69 1.41
C ALA A 50 -10.68 4.84 -0.12
N GLN A 51 -11.74 4.55 -0.89
CA GLN A 51 -11.73 4.69 -2.35
C GLN A 51 -11.45 6.13 -2.79
N ARG A 52 -12.06 7.13 -2.13
CA ARG A 52 -11.81 8.55 -2.42
C ARG A 52 -10.34 8.94 -2.18
N ASP A 53 -9.76 8.47 -1.08
CA ASP A 53 -8.35 8.75 -0.78
C ASP A 53 -7.40 8.01 -1.72
N ILE A 54 -7.76 6.80 -2.19
CA ILE A 54 -7.01 6.10 -3.25
C ILE A 54 -6.99 6.95 -4.51
N GLU A 55 -8.15 7.39 -5.01
CA GLU A 55 -8.24 8.22 -6.22
C GLU A 55 -7.44 9.52 -6.09
N THR A 56 -7.53 10.16 -4.91
CA THR A 56 -6.75 11.36 -4.61
C THR A 56 -5.25 11.07 -4.63
N ALA A 57 -4.79 10.02 -3.94
CA ALA A 57 -3.38 9.64 -3.92
C ALA A 57 -2.83 9.32 -5.32
N VAL A 58 -3.63 8.65 -6.17
CA VAL A 58 -3.26 8.39 -7.57
C VAL A 58 -3.12 9.69 -8.35
N GLN A 59 -4.01 10.65 -8.15
CA GLN A 59 -3.95 11.94 -8.82
C GLN A 59 -2.73 12.76 -8.38
N GLU A 60 -2.50 12.89 -7.07
CA GLU A 60 -1.34 13.63 -6.50
C GLU A 60 0.00 12.92 -6.74
N GLY A 61 -0.03 11.63 -7.02
CA GLY A 61 1.12 10.80 -7.35
C GLY A 61 1.62 10.92 -8.79
N LYS A 62 0.87 11.57 -9.69
CA LYS A 62 1.22 11.64 -11.11
C LYS A 62 2.58 12.30 -11.32
N GLY A 63 3.44 11.62 -12.09
CA GLY A 63 4.79 12.09 -12.39
C GLY A 63 5.77 12.06 -11.21
N TYR A 64 5.39 11.48 -10.07
CA TYR A 64 6.27 11.35 -8.92
C TYR A 64 7.14 10.09 -9.01
N ILE A 65 8.46 10.25 -8.99
CA ILE A 65 9.42 9.16 -9.20
C ILE A 65 9.35 8.05 -8.13
N HIS A 66 8.89 8.38 -6.92
CA HIS A 66 8.75 7.43 -5.81
C HIS A 66 7.27 7.04 -5.55
N PHE A 67 6.42 7.08 -6.58
CA PHE A 67 5.00 6.73 -6.45
C PHE A 67 4.76 5.28 -6.00
N HIS A 68 5.73 4.38 -6.16
CA HIS A 68 5.63 3.00 -5.68
C HIS A 68 5.30 2.87 -4.18
N HIS A 69 5.67 3.85 -3.35
CA HIS A 69 5.26 3.87 -1.94
C HIS A 69 3.75 4.07 -1.77
N ALA A 70 3.16 5.01 -2.51
CA ALA A 70 1.72 5.22 -2.52
C ALA A 70 0.99 4.04 -3.15
N ALA A 71 1.50 3.49 -4.26
CA ALA A 71 0.98 2.28 -4.89
C ALA A 71 0.93 1.10 -3.89
N TYR A 72 1.97 0.93 -3.07
CA TYR A 72 1.98 -0.10 -2.04
C TYR A 72 0.87 0.11 -1.01
N HIS A 73 0.72 1.32 -0.45
CA HIS A 73 -0.36 1.61 0.51
C HIS A 73 -1.75 1.44 -0.12
N ILE A 74 -1.93 1.82 -1.38
CA ILE A 74 -3.18 1.59 -2.12
C ILE A 74 -3.50 0.09 -2.22
N ALA A 75 -2.49 -0.74 -2.47
CA ALA A 75 -2.68 -2.19 -2.45
C ALA A 75 -3.14 -2.71 -1.08
N LEU A 76 -2.53 -2.21 0.01
CA LEU A 76 -2.95 -2.56 1.37
C LEU A 76 -4.41 -2.17 1.63
N ALA A 77 -4.81 -0.97 1.20
CA ALA A 77 -6.19 -0.52 1.34
C ALA A 77 -7.16 -1.43 0.56
N TYR A 78 -6.82 -1.84 -0.66
CA TYR A 78 -7.65 -2.78 -1.43
C TYR A 78 -7.70 -4.18 -0.81
N ALA A 79 -6.60 -4.68 -0.25
CA ALA A 79 -6.57 -5.97 0.43
C ALA A 79 -7.46 -5.96 1.69
N LEU A 80 -7.38 -4.90 2.50
CA LEU A 80 -8.24 -4.69 3.67
C LEU A 80 -9.72 -4.56 3.30
N LEU A 81 -10.03 -4.07 2.09
CA LEU A 81 -11.39 -4.01 1.54
C LEU A 81 -11.84 -5.31 0.83
N HIS A 82 -11.06 -6.40 0.93
CA HIS A 82 -11.35 -7.69 0.28
C HIS A 82 -11.49 -7.57 -1.25
N ARG A 83 -10.65 -6.75 -1.90
CA ARG A 83 -10.59 -6.59 -3.36
C ARG A 83 -9.27 -7.11 -3.92
N PRO A 84 -9.10 -8.44 -4.05
CA PRO A 84 -7.81 -9.06 -4.40
C PRO A 84 -7.27 -8.60 -5.75
N ASP A 85 -8.09 -8.56 -6.81
CA ASP A 85 -7.64 -8.15 -8.15
C ASP A 85 -7.04 -6.75 -8.14
N SER A 86 -7.69 -5.80 -7.45
CA SER A 86 -7.18 -4.43 -7.31
C SER A 86 -5.92 -4.39 -6.47
N ALA A 87 -5.86 -5.13 -5.36
CA ALA A 87 -4.67 -5.19 -4.52
C ALA A 87 -3.45 -5.73 -5.32
N VAL A 88 -3.63 -6.81 -6.06
CA VAL A 88 -2.57 -7.42 -6.89
C VAL A 88 -2.13 -6.47 -8.00
N HIS A 89 -3.05 -5.78 -8.66
CA HIS A 89 -2.72 -4.76 -9.65
C HIS A 89 -1.77 -3.70 -9.06
N TRP A 90 -2.12 -3.15 -7.89
CA TRP A 90 -1.31 -2.12 -7.24
C TRP A 90 0.01 -2.64 -6.65
N LEU A 91 0.06 -3.89 -6.19
CA LEU A 91 1.32 -4.55 -5.79
C LEU A 91 2.29 -4.68 -6.97
N ARG A 92 1.78 -5.04 -8.16
CA ARG A 92 2.61 -5.08 -9.37
C ARG A 92 3.15 -3.70 -9.72
N GLN A 93 2.30 -2.67 -9.68
CA GLN A 93 2.74 -1.28 -9.91
C GLN A 93 3.81 -0.83 -8.91
N ALA A 94 3.68 -1.19 -7.63
CA ALA A 94 4.71 -0.92 -6.64
C ALA A 94 6.02 -1.65 -6.96
N ALA A 95 5.95 -2.95 -7.27
CA ALA A 95 7.12 -3.77 -7.60
C ALA A 95 7.87 -3.26 -8.84
N GLU A 96 7.15 -3.04 -9.94
CA GLU A 96 7.68 -2.52 -11.21
C GLU A 96 8.21 -1.09 -11.07
N GLY A 97 7.58 -0.28 -10.21
CA GLY A 97 7.97 1.10 -9.93
C GLY A 97 9.20 1.26 -9.04
N GLY A 98 9.86 0.18 -8.61
CA GLY A 98 11.09 0.22 -7.81
C GLY A 98 10.93 -0.27 -6.36
N PHE A 99 9.82 -0.92 -6.02
CA PHE A 99 9.59 -1.52 -4.70
C PHE A 99 9.37 -3.05 -4.74
N PRO A 100 10.27 -3.87 -5.32
CA PRO A 100 10.11 -5.32 -5.41
C PRO A 100 10.45 -6.02 -4.07
N CYS A 101 9.72 -5.70 -3.00
CA CYS A 101 10.03 -6.13 -1.64
C CYS A 101 9.34 -7.46 -1.27
N TYR A 102 9.78 -8.58 -1.88
CA TYR A 102 9.18 -9.91 -1.63
C TYR A 102 9.01 -10.26 -0.15
N PRO A 103 10.03 -10.13 0.73
CA PRO A 103 9.87 -10.49 2.15
C PRO A 103 8.80 -9.66 2.87
N LEU A 104 8.58 -8.42 2.45
CA LEU A 104 7.52 -7.57 3.00
C LEU A 104 6.15 -8.03 2.47
N PHE A 105 6.01 -8.21 1.15
CA PHE A 105 4.76 -8.66 0.54
C PHE A 105 4.31 -10.03 1.08
N GLU A 106 5.26 -10.92 1.37
CA GLU A 106 4.99 -12.22 1.98
C GLU A 106 4.49 -12.09 3.42
N ARG A 107 4.87 -11.06 4.18
CA ARG A 107 4.69 -11.05 5.65
C ARG A 107 3.76 -9.96 6.16
N ASP A 108 3.37 -9.02 5.31
CA ASP A 108 2.49 -7.92 5.70
C ASP A 108 1.10 -8.45 6.09
N PRO A 109 0.64 -8.24 7.34
CA PRO A 109 -0.65 -8.72 7.81
C PRO A 109 -1.84 -8.02 7.13
N PHE A 110 -1.66 -6.83 6.56
CA PHE A 110 -2.74 -6.17 5.81
C PHE A 110 -3.04 -6.85 4.47
N LEU A 111 -2.19 -7.78 4.04
CA LEU A 111 -2.42 -8.64 2.88
C LEU A 111 -3.07 -9.99 3.26
N ASP A 112 -3.37 -10.22 4.54
CA ASP A 112 -3.86 -11.52 5.01
C ASP A 112 -5.20 -11.93 4.36
N ASN A 113 -6.07 -10.95 4.10
CA ASN A 113 -7.37 -11.14 3.47
C ASN A 113 -7.30 -11.66 2.02
N ILE A 114 -6.14 -11.56 1.37
CA ILE A 114 -5.94 -11.98 -0.03
C ILE A 114 -4.92 -13.12 -0.17
N ARG A 115 -4.43 -13.68 0.95
CA ARG A 115 -3.37 -14.73 0.96
C ARG A 115 -3.67 -15.93 0.07
N SER A 116 -4.93 -16.36 0.05
CA SER A 116 -5.39 -17.53 -0.69
C SER A 116 -5.87 -17.20 -2.11
N ASP A 117 -5.90 -15.92 -2.48
CA ASP A 117 -6.30 -15.52 -3.82
C ASP A 117 -5.31 -16.05 -4.87
N PRO A 118 -5.78 -16.73 -5.94
CA PRO A 118 -4.90 -17.28 -6.96
C PRO A 118 -3.99 -16.23 -7.64
N GLY A 119 -4.49 -15.01 -7.84
CA GLY A 119 -3.73 -13.90 -8.42
C GLY A 119 -2.61 -13.43 -7.49
N PHE A 120 -2.89 -13.33 -6.20
CA PHE A 120 -1.88 -12.96 -5.19
C PHE A 120 -0.81 -14.06 -5.02
N VAL A 121 -1.22 -15.33 -5.00
CA VAL A 121 -0.28 -16.48 -4.94
C VAL A 121 0.65 -16.49 -6.15
N ALA A 122 0.11 -16.27 -7.36
CA ALA A 122 0.91 -16.20 -8.58
C ALA A 122 1.90 -15.02 -8.53
N PHE A 123 1.44 -13.84 -8.10
CA PHE A 123 2.28 -12.66 -7.90
C PHE A 123 3.43 -12.93 -6.91
N LEU A 124 3.15 -13.50 -5.72
CA LEU A 124 4.19 -13.80 -4.74
C LEU A 124 5.24 -14.78 -5.26
N ARG A 125 4.83 -15.78 -6.06
CA ARG A 125 5.77 -16.72 -6.69
C ARG A 125 6.73 -16.01 -7.66
N GLU A 126 6.22 -15.07 -8.45
CA GLU A 126 7.04 -14.25 -9.36
C GLU A 126 8.03 -13.37 -8.58
N GLN A 127 7.55 -12.68 -7.54
CA GLN A 127 8.38 -11.83 -6.67
C GLN A 127 9.46 -12.64 -5.94
N LYS A 128 9.12 -13.84 -5.47
CA LYS A 128 10.08 -14.76 -4.84
C LYS A 128 11.20 -15.15 -5.81
N ALA A 129 10.83 -15.59 -7.01
CA ALA A 129 11.81 -15.98 -8.03
C ALA A 129 12.73 -14.83 -8.44
N GLN A 130 12.22 -13.59 -8.48
CA GLN A 130 13.05 -12.41 -8.69
C GLN A 130 13.99 -12.16 -7.51
N TRP A 131 13.48 -12.18 -6.28
CA TRP A 131 14.25 -11.95 -5.07
C TRP A 131 15.38 -12.97 -4.87
N GLU A 132 15.12 -14.26 -5.11
CA GLU A 132 16.11 -15.33 -5.04
C GLU A 132 17.24 -15.14 -6.06
N ARG A 133 16.91 -14.71 -7.29
CA ARG A 133 17.90 -14.39 -8.33
C ARG A 133 18.81 -13.24 -7.91
N TYR A 134 18.26 -12.16 -7.36
CA TYR A 134 19.06 -11.02 -6.86
C TYR A 134 19.93 -11.41 -5.68
N ARG A 135 19.44 -12.27 -4.80
CA ARG A 135 20.21 -12.75 -3.65
C ARG A 135 21.37 -13.66 -4.03
N ALA A 136 21.29 -14.37 -5.16
CA ALA A 136 22.35 -15.24 -5.67
C ALA A 136 23.42 -14.50 -6.49
N THR A 137 23.20 -13.22 -6.83
CA THR A 137 24.08 -12.40 -7.68
C THR A 137 24.83 -11.31 -6.89
N LEU A 138 24.65 -11.27 -5.58
CA LEU A 138 25.34 -10.40 -4.60
C LEU A 138 26.27 -11.23 -3.72
#